data_AF-A0A4R2M3V3-F1
#
_entry.id   AF-A0A4R2M3V3-F1
#
_cell.length_a   1.000
_cell.length_b   1.000
_cell.length_c   1.000
_cell.angle_alpha   90.00
_cell.angle_beta   90.00
_cell.angle_gamma   90.00
#
_symmetry.space_group_name_H-M   'P 1'
#
loop_
_entity.id
_entity.type
_entity.pdbx_description
1 polymer ?
#
loop_
_entity_poly.entity_id
_entity_poly.type
_entity_poly.pdbx_seq_one_letter_code
_entity_poly.pdbx_strand_id
1 'polypeptide(L)'
;MNQLVSLQVAADLIRSGAALSIAGHDAALRALPPGDWIGGSIPYFMVAAGGTVAHEQQVFVTDLTPLGQVSFACYGADELAGIAGNAPDNGVSLTIIPGGSAAHQRFAAEAAGYEDAFVKPTVGWIAGCRVEDIGQVKPTVYDGRSATRHEDRAVVAYITLPADKLACLDIVNLFEPDDGDVLRFDETSFEVGSCRVNGETVDFAAYLRSRGLEHGRLPLVGDFAGARINASLQSVPAAGGRVQLYAPVFPGVDYRVARPIDDYAAAFRARLAEQEQAGAVLACNCVLNFLFGELEGKAIGGVEGPATFGEIAYQLLNQTMVVLRVV
;
A
#
# COMPACT_ATOMS: atom_id res chain seq x y z
N MET A 1 -1.90 -17.51 -9.54
CA MET A 1 -1.48 -18.13 -8.26
C MET A 1 -1.20 -17.00 -7.27
N ASN A 2 -1.58 -17.13 -5.99
CA ASN A 2 -1.24 -16.20 -4.90
C ASN A 2 -0.90 -17.02 -3.66
N GLN A 3 0.38 -17.25 -3.38
CA GLN A 3 0.79 -18.18 -2.34
C GLN A 3 2.15 -17.84 -1.73
N LEU A 4 2.29 -18.14 -0.43
CA LEU A 4 3.58 -18.17 0.24
C LEU A 4 4.30 -19.50 -0.09
N VAL A 5 5.47 -19.40 -0.74
CA VAL A 5 6.23 -20.56 -1.24
C VAL A 5 7.69 -20.50 -0.78
N SER A 6 8.42 -21.60 -0.95
CA SER A 6 9.87 -21.62 -0.71
C SER A 6 10.64 -20.91 -1.82
N LEU A 7 11.87 -20.48 -1.52
CA LEU A 7 12.77 -19.90 -2.53
C LEU A 7 13.00 -20.82 -3.74
N GLN A 8 13.06 -22.13 -3.52
CA GLN A 8 13.25 -23.09 -4.61
C GLN A 8 12.05 -23.08 -5.57
N VAL A 9 10.82 -23.10 -5.04
CA VAL A 9 9.59 -23.04 -5.84
C VAL A 9 9.52 -21.71 -6.62
N ALA A 10 9.82 -20.59 -5.96
CA ALA A 10 9.86 -19.30 -6.63
C ALA A 10 10.91 -19.26 -7.76
N ALA A 11 12.11 -19.79 -7.52
CA ALA A 11 13.15 -19.88 -8.55
C ALA A 11 12.75 -20.76 -9.74
N ASP A 12 12.04 -21.86 -9.50
CA ASP A 12 11.56 -22.74 -10.57
C ASP A 12 10.47 -22.06 -11.40
N LEU A 13 9.56 -21.29 -10.78
CA LEU A 13 8.58 -20.46 -11.49
C LEU A 13 9.27 -19.40 -12.36
N ILE A 14 10.27 -18.69 -11.83
CA ILE A 14 11.04 -17.71 -12.60
C ILE A 14 11.70 -18.38 -13.83
N ARG A 15 12.33 -19.53 -13.65
CA ARG A 15 12.98 -20.29 -14.75
C ARG A 15 12.00 -20.83 -15.78
N SER A 16 10.73 -21.02 -15.41
CA SER A 16 9.68 -21.42 -16.35
C SER A 16 9.24 -20.30 -17.30
N GLY A 17 9.68 -19.05 -17.05
CA GLY A 17 9.28 -17.87 -17.82
C GLY A 17 7.97 -17.25 -17.36
N ALA A 18 7.50 -17.58 -16.15
CA ALA A 18 6.32 -16.95 -15.58
C ALA A 18 6.60 -15.48 -15.25
N ALA A 19 5.61 -14.61 -15.51
CA ALA A 19 5.63 -13.22 -15.10
C ALA A 19 5.12 -13.10 -13.66
N LEU A 20 5.94 -12.63 -12.71
CA LEU A 20 5.63 -12.69 -11.28
C LEU A 20 5.69 -11.32 -10.57
N SER A 21 4.87 -11.18 -9.53
CA SER A 21 5.10 -10.20 -8.45
C SER A 21 5.47 -10.94 -7.17
N ILE A 22 6.57 -10.54 -6.53
CA ILE A 22 7.16 -11.27 -5.42
C ILE A 22 7.37 -10.37 -4.20
N ALA A 23 6.88 -10.81 -3.05
CA ALA A 23 7.02 -10.11 -1.78
C ALA A 23 7.76 -11.00 -0.76
N GLY A 24 8.69 -10.44 0.00
CA GLY A 24 9.47 -11.22 0.98
C GLY A 24 10.57 -10.43 1.66
N HIS A 25 11.44 -11.09 2.42
CA HIS A 25 12.62 -10.44 2.99
C HIS A 25 13.61 -10.00 1.89
N ASP A 26 14.35 -8.91 2.11
CA ASP A 26 15.39 -8.46 1.16
C ASP A 26 16.42 -9.56 0.86
N ALA A 27 16.83 -10.32 1.88
CA ALA A 27 17.74 -11.46 1.73
C ALA A 27 17.15 -12.57 0.84
N ALA A 28 15.84 -12.83 0.98
CA ALA A 28 15.11 -13.82 0.20
C ALA A 28 15.03 -13.40 -1.28
N LEU A 29 14.66 -12.15 -1.54
CA LEU A 29 14.54 -11.58 -2.89
C LEU A 29 15.89 -11.53 -3.61
N ARG A 30 16.98 -11.20 -2.89
CA ARG A 30 18.35 -11.20 -3.42
C ARG A 30 18.82 -12.57 -3.88
N ALA A 31 18.28 -13.65 -3.31
CA ALA A 31 18.65 -15.01 -3.66
C ALA A 31 17.93 -15.54 -4.92
N LEU A 32 16.92 -14.83 -5.42
CA LEU A 32 16.15 -15.25 -6.60
C LEU A 32 16.94 -15.02 -7.90
N PRO A 33 16.83 -15.93 -8.89
CA PRO A 33 17.48 -15.74 -10.18
C PRO A 33 16.85 -14.59 -10.99
N PRO A 34 17.57 -14.03 -11.97
CA PRO A 34 16.97 -13.10 -12.93
C PRO A 34 15.82 -13.76 -13.72
N GLY A 35 14.82 -12.96 -14.10
CA GLY A 35 13.71 -13.36 -14.96
C GLY A 35 12.58 -12.34 -14.93
N ASP A 36 11.39 -12.71 -15.41
CA ASP A 36 10.27 -11.79 -15.58
C ASP A 36 9.51 -11.55 -14.27
N TRP A 37 10.09 -10.77 -13.35
CA TRP A 37 9.43 -10.46 -12.10
C TRP A 37 9.73 -9.06 -11.57
N ILE A 38 8.82 -8.52 -10.77
CA ILE A 38 9.06 -7.38 -9.88
C ILE A 38 8.90 -7.82 -8.44
N GLY A 39 9.59 -7.18 -7.51
CA GLY A 39 9.39 -7.50 -6.10
C GLY A 39 9.70 -6.37 -5.14
N GLY A 40 9.29 -6.57 -3.89
CA GLY A 40 9.51 -5.61 -2.82
C GLY A 40 9.70 -6.28 -1.47
N SER A 41 10.51 -5.66 -0.63
CA SER A 41 10.73 -6.16 0.72
C SER A 41 9.46 -6.02 1.55
N ILE A 42 8.98 -7.09 2.18
CA ILE A 42 7.94 -7.06 3.22
C ILE A 42 7.88 -8.45 3.91
N PRO A 43 7.82 -8.53 5.25
CA PRO A 43 7.78 -9.82 5.94
C PRO A 43 6.36 -10.25 6.37
N TYR A 44 5.34 -9.39 6.23
CA TYR A 44 3.98 -9.63 6.70
C TYR A 44 3.06 -10.05 5.57
N PHE A 45 2.20 -11.04 5.81
CA PHE A 45 1.28 -11.61 4.82
C PHE A 45 -0.06 -11.97 5.43
N MET A 46 -1.12 -11.85 4.65
CA MET A 46 -2.41 -12.49 4.90
C MET A 46 -2.53 -13.71 3.98
N VAL A 47 -2.62 -14.90 4.58
CA VAL A 47 -2.83 -16.17 3.87
C VAL A 47 -4.12 -16.83 4.35
N ALA A 48 -4.59 -17.91 3.71
CA ALA A 48 -5.84 -18.57 4.05
C ALA A 48 -5.95 -18.97 5.53
N ALA A 49 -4.83 -19.38 6.14
CA ALA A 49 -4.77 -19.76 7.56
C ALA A 49 -4.80 -18.56 8.53
N GLY A 50 -4.60 -17.34 8.03
CA GLY A 50 -4.56 -16.10 8.81
C GLY A 50 -3.34 -15.24 8.51
N GLY A 51 -3.19 -14.16 9.26
CA GLY A 51 -1.98 -13.33 9.20
C GLY A 51 -0.74 -14.10 9.63
N THR A 52 0.37 -13.92 8.93
CA THR A 52 1.64 -14.57 9.24
C THR A 52 2.82 -13.63 8.95
N VAL A 53 3.93 -13.86 9.65
CA VAL A 53 5.22 -13.26 9.36
C VAL A 53 6.11 -14.32 8.71
N ALA A 54 6.53 -14.12 7.46
CA ALA A 54 7.34 -15.10 6.76
C ALA A 54 8.79 -15.11 7.28
N HIS A 55 9.43 -16.28 7.16
CA HIS A 55 10.87 -16.43 7.37
C HIS A 55 11.66 -16.09 6.10
N GLU A 56 12.98 -15.91 6.22
CA GLU A 56 13.87 -15.52 5.11
C GLU A 56 13.98 -16.56 3.98
N GLN A 57 13.49 -17.78 4.16
CA GLN A 57 13.48 -18.83 3.13
C GLN A 57 12.15 -18.95 2.37
N GLN A 58 11.23 -18.01 2.60
CA GLN A 58 9.93 -17.98 1.96
C GLN A 58 9.69 -16.62 1.31
N VAL A 59 8.97 -16.66 0.20
CA VAL A 59 8.48 -15.48 -0.52
C VAL A 59 7.04 -15.72 -0.93
N PHE A 60 6.25 -14.65 -0.96
CA PHE A 60 4.90 -14.67 -1.49
C PHE A 60 4.95 -14.37 -2.98
N VAL A 61 4.33 -15.21 -3.78
CA VAL A 61 4.34 -15.12 -5.24
C VAL A 61 2.92 -14.94 -5.76
N THR A 62 2.71 -13.85 -6.50
CA THR A 62 1.57 -13.62 -7.37
C THR A 62 2.01 -13.91 -8.81
N ASP A 63 1.36 -14.87 -9.46
CA ASP A 63 1.57 -15.17 -10.88
C ASP A 63 0.66 -14.29 -11.75
N LEU A 64 1.30 -13.41 -12.53
CA LEU A 64 0.67 -12.43 -13.41
C LEU A 64 0.46 -12.99 -14.83
N THR A 65 1.11 -14.09 -15.17
CA THR A 65 1.05 -14.71 -16.51
C THR A 65 -0.38 -14.95 -17.00
N PRO A 66 -1.33 -15.44 -16.17
CA PRO A 66 -2.69 -15.69 -16.62
C PRO A 66 -3.51 -14.43 -16.91
N LEU A 67 -3.02 -13.25 -16.49
CA LEU A 67 -3.77 -12.00 -16.59
C LEU A 67 -3.67 -11.37 -17.99
N GLY A 68 -2.58 -11.63 -18.72
CA GLY A 68 -2.38 -11.09 -20.05
C GLY A 68 -0.91 -10.89 -20.38
N GLN A 69 -0.62 -9.98 -21.32
CA GLN A 69 0.76 -9.68 -21.71
C GLN A 69 1.39 -8.76 -20.68
N VAL A 70 2.52 -9.20 -20.10
CA VAL A 70 3.25 -8.45 -19.07
C VAL A 70 4.50 -7.80 -19.66
N SER A 71 4.75 -6.55 -19.32
CA SER A 71 6.01 -5.85 -19.57
C SER A 71 6.43 -5.07 -18.32
N PHE A 72 7.71 -4.71 -18.22
CA PHE A 72 8.26 -4.15 -16.97
C PHE A 72 8.99 -2.84 -17.19
N ALA A 73 8.90 -1.95 -16.20
CA ALA A 73 9.61 -0.68 -16.18
C ALA A 73 10.15 -0.36 -14.78
N CYS A 74 11.11 0.55 -14.72
CA CYS A 74 11.70 1.04 -13.49
C CYS A 74 11.90 2.56 -13.60
N TYR A 75 11.35 3.31 -12.65
CA TYR A 75 11.31 4.77 -12.69
C TYR A 75 12.01 5.38 -11.47
N GLY A 76 12.85 6.38 -11.71
CA GLY A 76 13.30 7.28 -10.66
C GLY A 76 12.17 8.18 -10.15
N ALA A 77 12.43 8.89 -9.05
CA ALA A 77 11.47 9.80 -8.43
C ALA A 77 10.96 10.90 -9.39
N ASP A 78 11.77 11.29 -10.38
CA ASP A 78 11.41 12.32 -11.37
C ASP A 78 10.67 11.78 -12.60
N GLU A 79 10.49 10.47 -12.69
CA GLU A 79 9.94 9.76 -13.86
C GLU A 79 8.62 9.05 -13.54
N LEU A 80 8.06 9.28 -12.34
CA LEU A 80 6.89 8.55 -11.80
C LEU A 80 5.61 8.76 -12.62
N ALA A 81 5.47 9.87 -13.33
CA ALA A 81 4.37 10.07 -14.29
C ALA A 81 4.32 8.96 -15.36
N GLY A 82 5.46 8.30 -15.63
CA GLY A 82 5.54 7.15 -16.52
C GLY A 82 4.69 5.96 -16.08
N ILE A 83 4.37 5.83 -14.77
CA ILE A 83 3.54 4.73 -14.23
C ILE A 83 2.15 4.71 -14.87
N ALA A 84 1.51 5.87 -15.00
CA ALA A 84 0.22 6.00 -15.67
C ALA A 84 0.41 6.24 -17.18
N GLY A 85 1.38 7.07 -17.56
CA GLY A 85 1.60 7.47 -18.95
C GLY A 85 1.93 6.31 -19.91
N ASN A 86 2.65 5.29 -19.42
CA ASN A 86 3.00 4.11 -20.23
C ASN A 86 2.06 2.91 -19.99
N ALA A 87 1.03 3.09 -19.15
CA ALA A 87 0.07 2.03 -18.90
C ALA A 87 -0.73 1.69 -20.17
N PRO A 88 -1.07 0.41 -20.40
CA PRO A 88 -1.89 0.00 -21.53
C PRO A 88 -3.29 0.59 -21.45
N ASP A 89 -3.92 0.82 -22.61
CA ASP A 89 -5.29 1.37 -22.68
C ASP A 89 -6.32 0.43 -22.04
N ASN A 90 -6.18 -0.88 -22.26
CA ASN A 90 -6.91 -1.91 -21.52
C ASN A 90 -5.94 -2.71 -20.65
N GLY A 91 -5.78 -2.29 -19.40
CA GLY A 91 -4.99 -3.05 -18.46
C GLY A 91 -4.77 -2.37 -17.13
N VAL A 92 -3.64 -2.72 -16.50
CA VAL A 92 -3.30 -2.25 -15.17
C VAL A 92 -1.79 -2.15 -14.99
N SER A 93 -1.36 -1.12 -14.26
CA SER A 93 0.01 -0.94 -13.78
C SER A 93 0.11 -1.48 -12.36
N LEU A 94 0.81 -2.61 -12.16
CA LEU A 94 1.17 -3.10 -10.83
C LEU A 94 2.50 -2.47 -10.41
N THR A 95 2.48 -1.63 -9.38
CA THR A 95 3.63 -0.80 -8.96
C THR A 95 4.09 -1.11 -7.54
N ILE A 96 5.40 -1.24 -7.34
CA ILE A 96 6.00 -1.39 -6.02
C ILE A 96 7.03 -0.29 -5.80
N ILE A 97 6.94 0.41 -4.67
CA ILE A 97 7.81 1.54 -4.33
C ILE A 97 8.44 1.30 -2.94
N PRO A 98 9.75 1.54 -2.73
CA PRO A 98 10.37 1.40 -1.43
C PRO A 98 9.90 2.49 -0.46
N GLY A 99 9.35 2.08 0.69
CA GLY A 99 8.87 2.98 1.73
C GLY A 99 9.95 3.92 2.26
N GLY A 100 9.55 5.18 2.50
CA GLY A 100 10.45 6.24 2.96
C GLY A 100 11.42 6.80 1.91
N SER A 101 11.39 6.31 0.67
CA SER A 101 12.23 6.82 -0.42
C SER A 101 11.69 8.14 -1.00
N ALA A 102 12.54 8.82 -1.78
CA ALA A 102 12.12 9.99 -2.56
C ALA A 102 11.00 9.64 -3.56
N ALA A 103 11.05 8.46 -4.19
CA ALA A 103 9.99 7.99 -5.08
C ALA A 103 8.66 7.82 -4.32
N HIS A 104 8.69 7.27 -3.10
CA HIS A 104 7.49 7.15 -2.27
C HIS A 104 6.89 8.51 -1.91
N GLN A 105 7.71 9.45 -1.45
CA GLN A 105 7.25 10.79 -1.08
C GLN A 105 6.65 11.55 -2.27
N ARG A 106 7.31 11.51 -3.44
CA ARG A 106 6.81 12.17 -4.66
C ARG A 106 5.54 11.51 -5.18
N PHE A 107 5.49 10.18 -5.23
CA PHE A 107 4.27 9.47 -5.63
C PHE A 107 3.09 9.85 -4.74
N ALA A 108 3.28 9.83 -3.42
CA ALA A 108 2.24 10.17 -2.47
C ALA A 108 1.69 11.60 -2.65
N ALA A 109 2.57 12.56 -2.95
CA ALA A 109 2.19 13.96 -3.10
C ALA A 109 1.62 14.30 -4.50
N GLU A 110 2.07 13.61 -5.55
CA GLU A 110 1.87 14.05 -6.93
C GLU A 110 1.02 13.07 -7.79
N ALA A 111 0.80 11.82 -7.36
CA ALA A 111 0.17 10.79 -8.20
C ALA A 111 -1.19 11.18 -8.76
N ALA A 112 -2.03 11.86 -7.96
CA ALA A 112 -3.34 12.33 -8.39
C ALA A 112 -3.29 13.38 -9.52
N GLY A 113 -2.13 14.04 -9.71
CA GLY A 113 -1.92 15.04 -10.76
C GLY A 113 -1.25 14.51 -12.03
N TYR A 114 -0.86 13.23 -12.08
CA TYR A 114 -0.28 12.65 -13.29
C TYR A 114 -1.33 12.54 -14.40
N GLU A 115 -0.88 12.67 -15.65
CA GLU A 115 -1.74 12.42 -16.81
C GLU A 115 -2.26 10.99 -16.77
N ASP A 116 -3.53 10.80 -17.11
CA ASP A 116 -4.26 9.52 -17.06
C ASP A 116 -4.34 8.83 -15.68
N ALA A 117 -3.95 9.50 -14.58
CA ALA A 117 -3.89 8.90 -13.24
C ALA A 117 -5.18 8.23 -12.77
N PHE A 118 -6.35 8.71 -13.22
CA PHE A 118 -7.66 8.13 -12.87
C PHE A 118 -8.37 7.47 -14.06
N VAL A 119 -7.69 7.39 -15.22
CA VAL A 119 -8.19 6.72 -16.42
C VAL A 119 -7.58 5.34 -16.56
N LYS A 120 -6.28 5.20 -16.25
CA LYS A 120 -5.54 3.95 -16.37
C LYS A 120 -5.29 3.36 -14.97
N PRO A 121 -5.86 2.19 -14.64
CA PRO A 121 -5.73 1.57 -13.34
C PRO A 121 -4.27 1.39 -12.91
N THR A 122 -3.93 1.97 -11.75
CA THR A 122 -2.66 1.72 -11.07
C THR A 122 -2.95 1.06 -9.74
N VAL A 123 -2.36 -0.10 -9.49
CA VAL A 123 -2.49 -0.88 -8.26
C VAL A 123 -1.12 -1.23 -7.73
N GLY A 124 -1.00 -1.49 -6.43
CA GLY A 124 0.26 -1.99 -5.89
C GLY A 124 0.45 -1.63 -4.44
N TRP A 125 1.71 -1.47 -4.03
CA TRP A 125 2.02 -1.36 -2.62
C TRP A 125 3.39 -0.76 -2.34
N ILE A 126 3.53 -0.26 -1.12
CA ILE A 126 4.76 0.30 -0.59
C ILE A 126 5.53 -0.78 0.16
N ALA A 127 6.75 -1.08 -0.31
CA ALA A 127 7.63 -2.03 0.34
C ALA A 127 8.08 -1.51 1.71
N GLY A 128 8.35 -2.44 2.62
CA GLY A 128 8.67 -2.18 4.01
C GLY A 128 9.73 -3.12 4.57
N CYS A 129 9.90 -3.05 5.89
CA CYS A 129 10.72 -3.93 6.70
C CYS A 129 9.92 -4.39 7.92
N ARG A 130 10.55 -5.06 8.90
CA ARG A 130 9.88 -5.25 10.19
C ARG A 130 9.68 -3.89 10.86
N VAL A 131 8.58 -3.72 11.59
CA VAL A 131 8.27 -2.43 12.22
C VAL A 131 9.33 -2.00 13.23
N GLU A 132 9.91 -2.94 13.96
CA GLU A 132 11.05 -2.67 14.87
C GLU A 132 12.33 -2.18 14.16
N ASP A 133 12.43 -2.43 12.84
CA ASP A 133 13.58 -2.06 12.02
C ASP A 133 13.38 -0.74 11.26
N ILE A 134 12.26 -0.05 11.46
CA ILE A 134 12.00 1.26 10.83
C ILE A 134 13.11 2.24 11.23
N GLY A 135 13.66 2.94 10.23
CA GLY A 135 14.78 3.86 10.40
C GLY A 135 16.16 3.19 10.50
N GLN A 136 16.20 1.85 10.60
CA GLN A 136 17.44 1.06 10.64
C GLN A 136 17.65 0.29 9.33
N VAL A 137 16.59 -0.30 8.79
CA VAL A 137 16.59 -1.04 7.53
C VAL A 137 15.81 -0.25 6.49
N LYS A 138 16.43 -0.03 5.32
CA LYS A 138 15.77 0.58 4.18
C LYS A 138 14.94 -0.45 3.42
N PRO A 139 13.65 -0.18 3.16
CA PRO A 139 12.86 -0.99 2.25
C PRO A 139 13.43 -0.99 0.84
N THR A 140 13.21 -2.09 0.12
CA THR A 140 13.81 -2.31 -1.20
C THR A 140 12.80 -2.83 -2.19
N VAL A 141 13.10 -2.60 -3.47
CA VAL A 141 12.37 -3.19 -4.59
C VAL A 141 13.34 -3.77 -5.60
N TYR A 142 12.83 -4.63 -6.48
CA TYR A 142 13.62 -5.41 -7.41
C TYR A 142 13.06 -5.32 -8.83
N ASP A 143 13.91 -4.99 -9.79
CA ASP A 143 13.72 -5.32 -11.20
C ASP A 143 14.31 -6.71 -11.43
N GLY A 144 13.44 -7.71 -11.50
CA GLY A 144 13.82 -9.12 -11.60
C GLY A 144 14.52 -9.46 -12.91
N ARG A 145 14.31 -8.70 -14.00
CA ARG A 145 14.91 -9.00 -15.31
C ARG A 145 16.43 -8.98 -15.24
N SER A 146 16.97 -8.06 -14.45
CA SER A 146 18.40 -7.91 -14.19
C SER A 146 18.78 -8.25 -12.75
N ALA A 147 17.85 -8.81 -11.96
CA ALA A 147 17.97 -9.03 -10.51
C ALA A 147 18.54 -7.81 -9.76
N THR A 148 18.13 -6.60 -10.20
CA THR A 148 18.69 -5.35 -9.68
C THR A 148 17.85 -4.84 -8.52
N ARG A 149 18.53 -4.60 -7.39
CA ARG A 149 17.96 -4.06 -6.16
C ARG A 149 17.98 -2.53 -6.19
N HIS A 150 16.86 -1.91 -5.79
CA HIS A 150 16.71 -0.47 -5.68
C HIS A 150 16.16 -0.07 -4.30
N GLU A 151 16.52 1.14 -3.84
CA GLU A 151 16.02 1.74 -2.58
C GLU A 151 15.25 3.04 -2.83
N ASP A 152 15.19 3.50 -4.07
CA ASP A 152 14.78 4.85 -4.45
C ASP A 152 13.97 4.93 -5.75
N ARG A 153 13.55 3.78 -6.28
CA ARG A 153 12.87 3.66 -7.58
C ARG A 153 11.56 2.91 -7.46
N ALA A 154 10.60 3.22 -8.33
CA ALA A 154 9.41 2.42 -8.51
C ALA A 154 9.66 1.34 -9.56
N VAL A 155 9.29 0.09 -9.27
CA VAL A 155 9.27 -0.99 -10.28
C VAL A 155 7.82 -1.29 -10.66
N VAL A 156 7.58 -1.46 -11.95
CA VAL A 156 6.22 -1.53 -12.51
C VAL A 156 6.12 -2.74 -13.43
N ALA A 157 5.04 -3.51 -13.27
CA ALA A 157 4.59 -4.50 -14.23
C ALA A 157 3.33 -3.95 -14.92
N TYR A 158 3.44 -3.65 -16.21
CA TYR A 158 2.31 -3.31 -17.06
C TYR A 158 1.67 -4.60 -17.58
N ILE A 159 0.39 -4.77 -17.28
CA ILE A 159 -0.38 -5.96 -17.66
C ILE A 159 -1.44 -5.52 -18.65
N THR A 160 -1.25 -5.87 -19.93
CA THR A 160 -2.27 -5.68 -20.96
C THR A 160 -3.26 -6.82 -20.88
N LEU A 161 -4.52 -6.50 -20.58
CA LEU A 161 -5.56 -7.49 -20.39
C LEU A 161 -6.17 -7.94 -21.74
N PRO A 162 -6.71 -9.17 -21.82
CA PRO A 162 -7.55 -9.58 -22.94
C PRO A 162 -8.69 -8.58 -23.21
N ALA A 163 -9.10 -8.46 -24.47
CA ALA A 163 -10.08 -7.45 -24.88
C ALA A 163 -11.48 -7.65 -24.24
N ASP A 164 -11.79 -8.84 -23.76
CA ASP A 164 -13.01 -9.20 -23.06
C ASP A 164 -12.90 -9.08 -21.53
N LYS A 165 -11.80 -8.47 -21.03
CA LYS A 165 -11.50 -8.31 -19.61
C LYS A 165 -11.27 -6.86 -19.23
N LEU A 166 -11.73 -6.49 -18.02
CA LEU A 166 -11.44 -5.19 -17.40
C LEU A 166 -10.80 -5.35 -16.02
N ALA A 167 -9.91 -4.41 -15.69
CA ALA A 167 -9.41 -4.23 -14.33
C ALA A 167 -10.43 -3.45 -13.49
N CYS A 168 -10.77 -3.97 -12.31
CA CYS A 168 -11.58 -3.29 -11.30
C CYS A 168 -10.80 -3.25 -9.98
N LEU A 169 -10.67 -2.06 -9.41
CA LEU A 169 -10.01 -1.88 -8.11
C LEU A 169 -11.07 -1.66 -7.04
N ASP A 170 -11.02 -2.47 -6.00
CA ASP A 170 -11.86 -2.30 -4.82
C ASP A 170 -10.98 -1.88 -3.63
N ILE A 171 -11.39 -0.80 -2.95
CA ILE A 171 -10.72 -0.28 -1.76
C ILE A 171 -11.60 -0.59 -0.55
N VAL A 172 -11.07 -1.37 0.37
CA VAL A 172 -11.70 -1.72 1.64
C VAL A 172 -11.14 -0.79 2.72
N ASN A 173 -11.85 0.30 3.00
CA ASN A 173 -11.54 1.20 4.12
C ASN A 173 -12.53 0.95 5.26
N LEU A 174 -12.06 0.50 6.42
CA LEU A 174 -12.93 0.27 7.58
C LEU A 174 -13.31 1.56 8.32
N PHE A 175 -12.57 2.64 8.10
CA PHE A 175 -12.68 3.84 8.91
C PHE A 175 -13.72 4.81 8.37
N GLU A 176 -14.60 5.22 9.29
CA GLU A 176 -15.57 6.28 9.10
C GLU A 176 -15.13 7.51 9.88
N PRO A 177 -15.32 8.75 9.37
CA PRO A 177 -15.04 9.94 10.16
C PRO A 177 -15.94 10.01 11.40
N ASP A 178 -15.40 10.49 12.51
CA ASP A 178 -16.22 10.87 13.66
C ASP A 178 -17.03 12.14 13.37
N ASP A 179 -17.97 12.46 14.25
CA ASP A 179 -18.78 13.69 14.15
C ASP A 179 -18.08 14.88 14.82
N GLY A 180 -16.77 14.77 15.03
CA GLY A 180 -15.96 15.73 15.76
C GLY A 180 -15.47 16.89 14.91
N ASP A 181 -14.37 17.48 15.37
CA ASP A 181 -13.78 18.69 14.80
C ASP A 181 -13.32 18.49 13.35
N VAL A 182 -13.37 19.58 12.58
CA VAL A 182 -12.81 19.64 11.22
C VAL A 182 -11.36 20.07 11.30
N LEU A 183 -10.45 19.21 10.82
CA LEU A 183 -9.03 19.51 10.68
C LEU A 183 -8.73 19.93 9.24
N ARG A 184 -7.97 21.00 9.07
CA ARG A 184 -7.43 21.46 7.79
C ARG A 184 -5.96 21.77 7.89
N PHE A 185 -5.23 21.53 6.80
CA PHE A 185 -3.80 21.73 6.69
C PHE A 185 -3.53 22.71 5.55
N ASP A 186 -2.50 23.55 5.72
CA ASP A 186 -2.19 24.62 4.76
C ASP A 186 -1.12 24.20 3.72
N GLU A 187 -0.44 23.08 3.97
CA GLU A 187 0.61 22.52 3.12
C GLU A 187 0.44 21.01 2.95
N THR A 188 0.91 20.49 1.80
CA THR A 188 1.06 19.04 1.63
C THR A 188 2.26 18.58 2.44
N SER A 189 2.05 17.75 3.46
CA SER A 189 3.13 17.37 4.37
C SER A 189 2.94 16.02 5.04
N PHE A 190 4.06 15.32 5.25
CA PHE A 190 4.17 14.14 6.10
C PHE A 190 4.48 14.50 7.56
N GLU A 191 4.97 15.72 7.83
CA GLU A 191 5.31 16.18 9.16
C GLU A 191 4.53 17.45 9.50
N VAL A 192 3.67 17.39 10.51
CA VAL A 192 2.75 18.50 10.82
C VAL A 192 3.03 19.04 12.23
N GLY A 193 3.41 20.32 12.30
CA GLY A 193 3.52 21.04 13.58
C GLY A 193 2.20 21.67 14.03
N SER A 194 1.48 22.31 13.11
CA SER A 194 0.22 22.98 13.39
C SER A 194 -0.82 22.68 12.32
N CYS A 195 -2.10 22.75 12.71
CA CYS A 195 -3.22 22.65 11.79
C CYS A 195 -4.35 23.60 12.20
N ARG A 196 -5.39 23.72 11.39
CA ARG A 196 -6.60 24.46 11.73
C ARG A 196 -7.67 23.49 12.22
N VAL A 197 -8.15 23.67 13.45
CA VAL A 197 -9.24 22.91 14.05
C VAL A 197 -10.45 23.84 14.12
N ASN A 198 -11.52 23.52 13.39
CA ASN A 198 -12.72 24.37 13.26
C ASN A 198 -12.42 25.83 12.89
N GLY A 199 -11.30 26.07 12.22
CA GLY A 199 -10.86 27.38 11.76
C GLY A 199 -9.80 28.05 12.63
N GLU A 200 -9.53 27.56 13.84
CA GLU A 200 -8.50 28.07 14.76
C GLU A 200 -7.18 27.32 14.59
N THR A 201 -6.06 28.04 14.53
CA THR A 201 -4.73 27.44 14.44
C THR A 201 -4.31 26.88 15.79
N VAL A 202 -3.97 25.58 15.82
CA VAL A 202 -3.53 24.88 17.03
C VAL A 202 -2.24 24.11 16.79
N ASP A 203 -1.51 23.84 17.88
CA ASP A 203 -0.44 22.84 17.91
C ASP A 203 -1.05 21.45 17.71
N PHE A 204 -0.64 20.75 16.66
CA PHE A 204 -1.31 19.53 16.23
C PHE A 204 -1.02 18.36 17.19
N ALA A 205 0.21 18.28 17.72
CA ALA A 205 0.57 17.27 18.70
C ALA A 205 -0.25 17.45 20.00
N ALA A 206 -0.37 18.67 20.51
CA ALA A 206 -1.17 18.99 21.70
C ALA A 206 -2.65 18.66 21.48
N TYR A 207 -3.19 18.96 20.30
CA TYR A 207 -4.56 18.61 19.94
C TYR A 207 -4.80 17.10 19.95
N LEU A 208 -3.95 16.30 19.29
CA LEU A 208 -4.10 14.85 19.29
C LEU A 208 -4.03 14.27 20.72
N ARG A 209 -3.10 14.74 21.55
CA ARG A 209 -2.98 14.30 22.95
C ARG A 209 -4.16 14.70 23.82
N SER A 210 -4.71 15.90 23.63
CA SER A 210 -5.90 16.33 24.39
C SER A 210 -7.14 15.49 24.05
N ARG A 211 -7.14 14.87 22.85
CA ARG A 211 -8.15 13.91 22.39
C ARG A 211 -7.81 12.45 22.73
N GLY A 212 -6.68 12.18 23.40
CA GLY A 212 -6.24 10.83 23.76
C GLY A 212 -5.73 9.99 22.59
N LEU A 213 -5.26 10.63 21.52
CA LEU A 213 -4.86 9.99 20.25
C LEU A 213 -3.34 9.79 20.13
N GLU A 214 -2.58 9.94 21.22
CA GLU A 214 -1.12 9.75 21.21
C GLU A 214 -0.66 8.34 20.82
N HIS A 215 -1.57 7.36 20.89
CA HIS A 215 -1.31 5.99 20.49
C HIS A 215 -1.21 5.82 18.96
N GLY A 216 -1.68 6.80 18.16
CA GLY A 216 -1.51 6.81 16.70
C GLY A 216 -2.28 5.76 15.90
N ARG A 217 -3.24 5.05 16.52
CA ARG A 217 -3.95 3.91 15.90
C ARG A 217 -5.10 4.33 14.99
N LEU A 218 -5.69 5.50 15.26
CA LEU A 218 -6.81 6.04 14.49
C LEU A 218 -6.27 7.02 13.46
N PRO A 219 -6.55 6.81 12.16
CA PRO A 219 -6.15 7.76 11.14
C PRO A 219 -7.00 9.03 11.19
N LEU A 220 -6.54 10.06 10.49
CA LEU A 220 -7.44 11.08 9.98
C LEU A 220 -8.11 10.56 8.71
N VAL A 221 -9.42 10.77 8.56
CA VAL A 221 -10.19 10.47 7.35
C VAL A 221 -10.42 11.77 6.62
N GLY A 222 -9.83 11.90 5.43
CA GLY A 222 -9.99 13.04 4.53
C GLY A 222 -11.12 12.82 3.52
N ASP A 223 -11.86 13.88 3.22
CA ASP A 223 -12.90 13.91 2.19
C ASP A 223 -12.36 14.45 0.86
N PHE A 224 -12.09 13.55 -0.09
CA PHE A 224 -11.64 13.85 -1.43
C PHE A 224 -12.84 13.78 -2.40
N ALA A 225 -13.70 14.79 -2.34
CA ALA A 225 -14.92 14.88 -3.16
C ALA A 225 -15.85 13.66 -3.01
N GLY A 226 -16.03 13.18 -1.78
CA GLY A 226 -16.83 12.02 -1.40
C GLY A 226 -16.02 10.74 -1.20
N ALA A 227 -14.79 10.67 -1.72
CA ALA A 227 -13.89 9.55 -1.45
C ALA A 227 -13.20 9.72 -0.09
N ARG A 228 -13.22 8.67 0.73
CA ARG A 228 -12.66 8.68 2.09
C ARG A 228 -11.27 8.06 2.09
N ILE A 229 -10.26 8.90 2.30
CA ILE A 229 -8.85 8.50 2.26
C ILE A 229 -8.20 8.80 3.60
N ASN A 230 -7.44 7.83 4.10
CA ASN A 230 -6.84 7.93 5.42
C ASN A 230 -5.46 8.61 5.36
N ALA A 231 -5.17 9.48 6.31
CA ALA A 231 -3.83 9.92 6.67
C ALA A 231 -3.47 9.30 8.03
N SER A 232 -2.64 8.27 8.01
CA SER A 232 -2.30 7.48 9.21
C SER A 232 -1.18 8.14 10.02
N LEU A 233 -1.31 8.13 11.35
CA LEU A 233 -0.33 8.70 12.27
C LEU A 233 0.84 7.73 12.47
N GLN A 234 2.07 8.20 12.28
CA GLN A 234 3.29 7.44 12.56
C GLN A 234 3.81 7.71 13.97
N SER A 235 3.88 8.98 14.38
CA SER A 235 4.28 9.33 15.75
C SER A 235 3.65 10.65 16.19
N VAL A 236 3.22 10.69 17.45
CA VAL A 236 2.65 11.88 18.08
C VAL A 236 3.59 12.30 19.23
N PRO A 237 4.49 13.27 19.00
CA PRO A 237 5.43 13.71 20.03
C PRO A 237 4.72 14.48 21.15
N ALA A 238 5.50 15.02 22.09
CA ALA A 238 5.00 16.02 23.03
C ALA A 238 4.59 17.32 22.30
N ALA A 239 3.79 18.15 22.97
CA ALA A 239 3.38 19.46 22.45
C ALA A 239 4.60 20.29 21.99
N GLY A 240 4.46 20.99 20.86
CA GLY A 240 5.55 21.71 20.20
C GLY A 240 6.40 20.86 19.25
N GLY A 241 6.21 19.54 19.22
CA GLY A 241 6.85 18.64 18.25
C GLY A 241 6.03 18.51 16.94
N ARG A 242 6.68 18.00 15.89
CA ARG A 242 6.01 17.69 14.60
C ARG A 242 5.47 16.25 14.61
N VAL A 243 4.16 16.11 14.40
CA VAL A 243 3.51 14.80 14.22
C VAL A 243 3.96 14.22 12.89
N GLN A 244 4.44 12.98 12.89
CA GLN A 244 4.81 12.26 11.67
C GLN A 244 3.65 11.42 11.17
N LEU A 245 3.48 11.35 9.84
CA LEU A 245 2.42 10.63 9.15
C LEU A 245 3.00 9.60 8.16
N TYR A 246 2.27 8.51 7.93
CA TYR A 246 2.61 7.53 6.88
C TYR A 246 2.20 7.97 5.47
N ALA A 247 1.17 8.82 5.37
CA ALA A 247 0.71 9.48 4.15
C ALA A 247 0.55 10.97 4.41
N PRO A 248 0.76 11.81 3.38
CA PRO A 248 0.69 13.25 3.57
C PRO A 248 -0.76 13.70 3.76
N VAL A 249 -0.93 14.80 4.50
CA VAL A 249 -2.14 15.62 4.44
C VAL A 249 -2.07 16.57 3.25
N PHE A 250 -3.21 17.08 2.80
CA PHE A 250 -3.30 17.99 1.65
C PHE A 250 -4.08 19.27 1.98
N PRO A 251 -3.71 20.42 1.39
CA PRO A 251 -4.52 21.62 1.43
C PRO A 251 -5.87 21.43 0.74
N GLY A 252 -6.90 22.10 1.27
CA GLY A 252 -8.25 22.08 0.69
C GLY A 252 -9.05 20.80 0.97
N VAL A 253 -8.50 19.86 1.75
CA VAL A 253 -9.19 18.65 2.20
C VAL A 253 -9.65 18.83 3.64
N ASP A 254 -10.92 18.47 3.89
CA ASP A 254 -11.47 18.40 5.23
C ASP A 254 -11.16 17.04 5.84
N TYR A 255 -10.48 17.03 6.98
CA TYR A 255 -10.17 15.82 7.73
C TYR A 255 -10.97 15.74 9.02
N ARG A 256 -11.25 14.51 9.47
CA ARG A 256 -11.74 14.20 10.83
C ARG A 256 -10.99 13.01 11.40
N VAL A 257 -11.02 12.86 12.72
CA VAL A 257 -10.48 11.64 13.34
C VAL A 257 -11.42 10.47 13.01
N ALA A 258 -10.87 9.30 12.74
CA ALA A 258 -11.68 8.11 12.52
C ALA A 258 -12.42 7.65 13.78
N ARG A 259 -13.62 7.09 13.61
CA ARG A 259 -14.32 6.37 14.67
C ARG A 259 -13.51 5.11 15.08
N PRO A 260 -13.49 4.76 16.38
CA PRO A 260 -12.84 3.54 16.82
C PRO A 260 -13.54 2.29 16.28
N ILE A 261 -12.76 1.23 16.09
CA ILE A 261 -13.24 -0.08 15.66
C ILE A 261 -12.96 -1.06 16.80
N ASP A 262 -14.00 -1.70 17.33
CA ASP A 262 -13.90 -2.61 18.46
C ASP A 262 -13.26 -3.95 18.07
N ASP A 263 -13.93 -4.74 17.22
CA ASP A 263 -13.38 -5.99 16.67
C ASP A 263 -12.93 -5.77 15.22
N TYR A 264 -11.64 -5.47 15.10
CA TYR A 264 -11.01 -5.15 13.82
C TYR A 264 -11.10 -6.31 12.80
N ALA A 265 -10.89 -7.55 13.25
CA ALA A 265 -10.92 -8.71 12.38
C ALA A 265 -12.36 -9.04 11.94
N ALA A 266 -13.34 -8.89 12.82
CA ALA A 266 -14.75 -9.06 12.46
C ALA A 266 -15.23 -7.97 11.51
N ALA A 267 -14.83 -6.70 11.73
CA ALA A 267 -15.15 -5.59 10.83
C ALA A 267 -14.58 -5.84 9.42
N PHE A 268 -13.35 -6.33 9.32
CA PHE A 268 -12.75 -6.74 8.04
C PHE A 268 -13.53 -7.84 7.35
N ARG A 269 -13.85 -8.94 8.07
CA ARG A 269 -14.64 -10.05 7.51
C ARG A 269 -16.00 -9.57 7.01
N ALA A 270 -16.69 -8.74 7.78
CA ALA A 270 -17.99 -8.19 7.40
C ALA A 270 -17.88 -7.34 6.13
N ARG A 271 -16.91 -6.42 6.07
CA ARG A 271 -16.73 -5.55 4.90
C ARG A 271 -16.31 -6.33 3.65
N LEU A 272 -15.44 -7.33 3.79
CA LEU A 272 -15.04 -8.19 2.67
C LEU A 272 -16.19 -9.05 2.14
N ALA A 273 -17.09 -9.51 3.03
CA ALA A 273 -18.28 -10.28 2.64
C ALA A 273 -19.29 -9.46 1.83
N GLU A 274 -19.26 -8.12 1.93
CA GLU A 274 -20.07 -7.21 1.13
C GLU A 274 -19.49 -6.97 -0.28
N GLN A 275 -18.24 -7.35 -0.52
CA GLN A 275 -17.56 -7.09 -1.79
C GLN A 275 -17.64 -8.28 -2.75
N GLU A 276 -17.74 -7.97 -4.04
CA GLU A 276 -17.60 -8.97 -5.09
C GLU A 276 -16.18 -9.55 -5.06
N GLN A 277 -16.08 -10.88 -5.01
CA GLN A 277 -14.79 -11.58 -4.97
C GLN A 277 -14.51 -12.31 -6.28
N ALA A 278 -15.52 -12.46 -7.15
CA ALA A 278 -15.35 -13.10 -8.45
C ALA A 278 -14.34 -12.33 -9.30
N GLY A 279 -13.35 -13.06 -9.82
CA GLY A 279 -12.28 -12.48 -10.63
C GLY A 279 -11.20 -11.78 -9.81
N ALA A 280 -11.16 -11.90 -8.48
CA ALA A 280 -10.09 -11.32 -7.68
C ALA A 280 -8.74 -12.04 -7.94
N VAL A 281 -7.73 -11.27 -8.31
CA VAL A 281 -6.44 -11.79 -8.81
C VAL A 281 -5.25 -11.41 -7.94
N LEU A 282 -5.30 -10.32 -7.19
CA LEU A 282 -4.31 -9.98 -6.17
C LEU A 282 -4.94 -9.04 -5.13
N ALA A 283 -4.34 -9.01 -3.94
CA ALA A 283 -4.65 -8.03 -2.92
C ALA A 283 -3.41 -7.61 -2.15
N CYS A 284 -3.45 -6.43 -1.54
CA CYS A 284 -2.51 -5.98 -0.53
C CYS A 284 -3.26 -5.31 0.61
N ASN A 285 -2.75 -5.47 1.83
CA ASN A 285 -3.38 -4.95 3.04
C ASN A 285 -2.40 -4.01 3.75
N CYS A 286 -2.85 -2.95 4.42
CA CYS A 286 -1.92 -2.13 5.19
C CYS A 286 -1.31 -2.93 6.36
N VAL A 287 -0.01 -2.78 6.61
CA VAL A 287 0.69 -3.32 7.77
C VAL A 287 0.09 -2.77 9.07
N LEU A 288 -0.47 -1.55 9.05
CA LEU A 288 -1.16 -0.98 10.19
C LEU A 288 -2.44 -1.75 10.54
N ASN A 289 -3.15 -2.29 9.54
CA ASN A 289 -4.30 -3.18 9.79
C ASN A 289 -3.84 -4.50 10.41
N PHE A 290 -2.71 -5.05 9.90
CA PHE A 290 -2.10 -6.26 10.46
C PHE A 290 -1.75 -6.09 11.93
N LEU A 291 -1.10 -4.98 12.28
CA LEU A 291 -0.60 -4.71 13.62
C LEU A 291 -1.71 -4.26 14.58
N PHE A 292 -2.51 -3.26 14.19
CA PHE A 292 -3.53 -2.70 15.06
C PHE A 292 -4.77 -3.60 15.17
N GLY A 293 -5.04 -4.40 14.14
CA GLY A 293 -6.04 -5.46 14.20
C GLY A 293 -5.56 -6.76 14.83
N GLU A 294 -4.27 -6.84 15.19
CA GLU A 294 -3.62 -8.04 15.72
C GLU A 294 -3.95 -9.27 14.87
N LEU A 295 -3.74 -9.17 13.55
CA LEU A 295 -4.23 -10.15 12.57
C LEU A 295 -3.36 -11.41 12.47
N GLU A 296 -2.24 -11.48 13.18
CA GLU A 296 -1.43 -12.69 13.26
C GLU A 296 -2.25 -13.86 13.78
N GLY A 297 -2.27 -14.97 13.02
CA GLY A 297 -3.09 -16.14 13.28
C GLY A 297 -4.60 -15.97 13.04
N LYS A 298 -5.08 -14.79 12.62
CA LYS A 298 -6.50 -14.53 12.35
C LYS A 298 -6.79 -14.50 10.86
N ALA A 299 -7.71 -15.34 10.41
CA ALA A 299 -8.24 -15.29 9.04
C ALA A 299 -9.29 -14.16 8.90
N ILE A 300 -9.16 -13.38 7.82
CA ILE A 300 -10.13 -12.34 7.43
C ILE A 300 -10.87 -12.67 6.13
N GLY A 301 -10.48 -13.75 5.43
CA GLY A 301 -11.01 -14.10 4.11
C GLY A 301 -10.42 -13.25 2.98
N GLY A 302 -10.99 -13.37 1.77
CA GLY A 302 -10.54 -12.65 0.58
C GLY A 302 -9.30 -13.26 -0.08
N VAL A 303 -8.67 -12.48 -0.96
CA VAL A 303 -7.46 -12.89 -1.68
C VAL A 303 -6.23 -12.75 -0.78
N GLU A 304 -5.38 -13.77 -0.78
CA GLU A 304 -4.10 -13.76 -0.07
C GLU A 304 -3.16 -12.68 -0.64
N GLY A 305 -2.32 -12.09 0.21
CA GLY A 305 -1.42 -11.04 -0.22
C GLY A 305 -0.52 -10.49 0.87
N PRO A 306 0.44 -9.62 0.52
CA PRO A 306 1.30 -8.98 1.50
C PRO A 306 0.54 -7.95 2.35
N ALA A 307 1.01 -7.76 3.58
CA ALA A 307 0.62 -6.65 4.44
C ALA A 307 1.72 -5.57 4.44
N THR A 308 1.49 -4.44 3.77
CA THR A 308 2.49 -3.52 3.22
C THR A 308 2.47 -2.14 3.90
N PHE A 309 3.49 -1.29 3.67
CA PHE A 309 3.59 0.02 4.34
C PHE A 309 2.66 1.11 3.77
N GLY A 310 1.79 0.69 2.86
CA GLY A 310 0.90 1.51 2.08
C GLY A 310 0.42 0.68 0.89
N GLU A 311 -0.73 1.07 0.38
CA GLU A 311 -1.39 0.45 -0.75
C GLU A 311 -1.46 1.49 -1.87
N ILE A 312 -1.43 1.04 -3.11
CA ILE A 312 -1.62 1.91 -4.26
C ILE A 312 -2.91 1.49 -4.94
N ALA A 313 -3.84 2.44 -5.08
CA ALA A 313 -4.99 2.36 -5.96
C ALA A 313 -5.23 3.75 -6.54
N TYR A 314 -4.66 3.98 -7.72
CA TYR A 314 -4.46 5.30 -8.38
C TYR A 314 -3.54 6.27 -7.62
N GLN A 315 -3.65 6.32 -6.30
CA GLN A 315 -2.85 7.13 -5.38
C GLN A 315 -2.41 6.30 -4.17
N LEU A 316 -1.58 6.89 -3.30
CA LEU A 316 -1.20 6.27 -2.04
C LEU A 316 -2.41 6.18 -1.09
N LEU A 317 -2.61 5.00 -0.52
CA LEU A 317 -3.58 4.73 0.54
C LEU A 317 -2.87 4.12 1.75
N ASN A 318 -3.45 4.33 2.93
CA ASN A 318 -3.01 3.70 4.17
C ASN A 318 -4.20 3.19 4.96
N GLN A 319 -3.98 2.20 5.82
CA GLN A 319 -5.03 1.62 6.67
C GLN A 319 -6.24 1.14 5.86
N THR A 320 -5.98 0.57 4.69
CA THR A 320 -6.98 -0.02 3.80
C THR A 320 -6.55 -1.43 3.37
N MET A 321 -7.39 -2.08 2.57
CA MET A 321 -6.98 -3.21 1.75
C MET A 321 -7.41 -2.91 0.33
N VAL A 322 -6.54 -3.20 -0.64
CA VAL A 322 -6.84 -3.03 -2.06
C VAL A 322 -6.93 -4.41 -2.69
N VAL A 323 -7.98 -4.62 -3.49
CA VAL A 323 -8.19 -5.84 -4.28
C VAL A 323 -8.23 -5.44 -5.75
N LEU A 324 -7.43 -6.12 -6.59
CA LEU A 324 -7.62 -6.08 -8.03
C LEU A 324 -8.50 -7.27 -8.43
N ARG A 325 -9.56 -6.96 -9.18
CA ARG A 325 -10.33 -7.95 -9.94
C ARG A 325 -10.11 -7.78 -11.42
N VAL A 326 -10.10 -8.90 -12.13
CA VAL A 326 -10.12 -8.97 -13.59
C VAL A 326 -11.40 -9.71 -13.96
N VAL A 327 -12.36 -8.97 -14.51
CA VAL A 327 -13.71 -9.47 -14.84
C VAL A 327 -13.93 -9.55 -16.34
#